data_AF-A0A1I1YI52-F1
#
_entry.id   AF-A0A1I1YI52-F1
#
_cell.length_a   1.000
_cell.length_b   1.000
_cell.length_c   1.000
_cell.angle_alpha   90.00
_cell.angle_beta   90.00
_cell.angle_gamma   90.00
#
_symmetry.space_group_name_H-M   'P 1'
#
loop_
_entity.id
_entity.type
_entity.pdbx_description
1 polymer ?
#
loop_
_entity_poly.entity_id
_entity_poly.type
_entity_poly.pdbx_seq_one_letter_code
_entity_poly.pdbx_strand_id
1 'polypeptide(L)'
;MTPPPRNLDPSFATTEDIMNAAGITRKTVAAWVACGFLPTPIRVSQGTVGGVFNRFPAWAVERARFVAQRRAAGFTQDEILEMLAELDARQGISGKAAAPPRKDKGRSTGRK
;
A
#
# COMPACT_ATOMS: atom_id res chain seq x y z
N MET A 1 1.19 18.77 -14.98
CA MET A 1 2.10 17.94 -15.79
C MET A 1 2.22 16.59 -15.08
N THR A 2 1.33 15.65 -15.41
CA THR A 2 1.31 14.32 -14.79
C THR A 2 2.49 13.53 -15.37
N PRO A 3 3.38 12.94 -14.55
CA PRO A 3 4.45 12.10 -15.09
C PRO A 3 3.82 10.96 -15.92
N PRO A 4 4.46 10.53 -17.03
CA PRO A 4 3.96 9.43 -17.84
C PRO A 4 3.83 8.17 -16.96
N PRO A 5 2.79 7.33 -17.18
CA PRO A 5 2.65 6.09 -16.45
C PRO A 5 3.92 5.28 -16.69
N ARG A 6 4.70 5.08 -15.62
CA ARG A 6 5.90 4.27 -15.67
C ARG A 6 5.48 2.89 -16.17
N ASN A 7 6.13 2.38 -17.22
CA ASN A 7 5.88 1.05 -17.75
C ASN A 7 6.37 0.03 -16.71
N LEU A 8 5.53 -0.21 -15.72
CA LEU A 8 5.75 -1.10 -14.60
C LEU A 8 5.12 -2.44 -14.98
N ASP A 9 5.86 -3.50 -14.69
CA ASP A 9 5.39 -4.89 -14.75
C ASP A 9 3.91 -4.97 -14.29
N PRO A 10 2.98 -5.45 -15.14
CA PRO A 10 1.54 -5.43 -14.87
C PRO A 10 1.17 -6.25 -13.62
N SER A 11 2.10 -7.05 -13.11
CA SER A 11 1.96 -7.79 -11.86
C SER A 11 1.97 -6.88 -10.61
N PHE A 12 2.34 -5.60 -10.75
CA PHE A 12 2.52 -4.69 -9.62
C PHE A 12 1.99 -3.28 -9.88
N ALA A 13 1.65 -2.63 -8.78
CA ALA A 13 1.17 -1.26 -8.75
C ALA A 13 2.11 -0.36 -7.94
N THR A 14 2.16 0.92 -8.28
CA THR A 14 2.85 1.94 -7.49
C THR A 14 1.89 2.72 -6.62
N THR A 15 2.47 3.55 -5.74
CA THR A 15 1.70 4.55 -5.00
C THR A 15 0.92 5.49 -5.93
N GLU A 16 1.45 5.83 -7.11
CA GLU A 16 0.73 6.68 -8.08
C GLU A 16 -0.52 5.99 -8.62
N ASP A 17 -0.43 4.71 -8.96
CA ASP A 17 -1.59 3.94 -9.43
C ASP A 17 -2.69 3.87 -8.37
N ILE A 18 -2.32 3.64 -7.11
CA ILE A 18 -3.24 3.61 -5.98
C ILE A 18 -3.88 5.00 -5.77
N MET A 19 -3.09 6.07 -5.81
CA MET A 19 -3.59 7.44 -5.68
C MET A 19 -4.60 7.76 -6.78
N ASN A 20 -4.26 7.45 -8.04
CA ASN A 20 -5.13 7.69 -9.19
C ASN A 20 -6.41 6.87 -9.12
N ALA A 21 -6.32 5.62 -8.67
CA ALA A 21 -7.47 4.72 -8.61
C ALA A 21 -8.45 5.08 -7.49
N ALA A 22 -7.96 5.50 -6.33
CA ALA A 22 -8.79 5.87 -5.18
C ALA A 22 -9.07 7.37 -5.08
N GLY A 23 -8.45 8.21 -5.91
CA GLY A 23 -8.57 9.67 -5.84
C GLY A 23 -7.97 10.26 -4.56
N ILE A 24 -6.95 9.62 -3.98
CA ILE A 24 -6.36 9.98 -2.68
C ILE A 24 -4.94 10.50 -2.82
N THR A 25 -4.46 11.15 -1.76
CA THR A 25 -3.08 11.63 -1.68
C THR A 25 -2.11 10.55 -1.20
N ARG A 26 -0.81 10.75 -1.44
CA ARG A 26 0.27 9.86 -0.97
C ARG A 26 0.24 9.66 0.56
N LYS A 27 -0.09 10.72 1.31
CA LYS A 27 -0.20 10.67 2.77
C LYS A 27 -1.35 9.74 3.20
N THR A 28 -2.46 9.79 2.47
CA THR A 28 -3.60 8.88 2.68
C THR A 28 -3.22 7.43 2.38
N VAL A 29 -2.45 7.17 1.31
CA VAL A 29 -1.94 5.82 1.02
C VAL A 29 -1.11 5.28 2.18
N ALA A 30 -0.20 6.08 2.74
CA ALA A 30 0.61 5.67 3.88
C ALA A 30 -0.25 5.37 5.12
N ALA A 31 -1.28 6.19 5.38
CA ALA A 31 -2.25 5.93 6.45
C ALA A 31 -3.02 4.63 6.22
N TRP A 32 -3.45 4.36 4.98
CA TRP A 32 -4.19 3.14 4.64
C TRP A 32 -3.36 1.86 4.79
N VAL A 33 -2.06 1.92 4.48
CA VAL A 33 -1.12 0.84 4.80
C VAL A 33 -1.01 0.64 6.31
N ALA A 34 -0.88 1.73 7.08
CA ALA A 34 -0.80 1.64 8.54
C ALA A 34 -2.08 1.13 9.21
N CYS A 35 -3.25 1.43 8.63
CA CYS A 35 -4.56 0.95 9.09
C CYS A 35 -4.90 -0.48 8.62
N GLY A 36 -4.09 -1.09 7.75
CA GLY A 36 -4.33 -2.44 7.24
C GLY A 36 -5.27 -2.53 6.03
N PHE A 37 -5.72 -1.40 5.48
CA PHE A 37 -6.55 -1.38 4.27
C PHE A 37 -5.77 -1.75 3.00
N LEU A 38 -4.47 -1.49 2.98
CA LEU A 38 -3.59 -1.81 1.86
C LEU A 38 -2.45 -2.72 2.32
N PRO A 39 -1.96 -3.60 1.43
CA PRO A 39 -0.83 -4.45 1.78
C PRO A 39 0.43 -3.62 2.02
N THR A 40 1.31 -4.13 2.88
CA THR A 40 2.63 -3.52 3.13
C THR A 40 3.41 -3.46 1.82
N PRO A 41 3.85 -2.26 1.37
CA PRO A 41 4.62 -2.15 0.14
C PRO A 41 6.00 -2.78 0.28
N ILE A 42 6.48 -3.36 -0.82
CA ILE A 42 7.86 -3.79 -0.95
C ILE A 42 8.67 -2.61 -1.47
N ARG A 43 9.70 -2.21 -0.74
CA ARG A 43 10.63 -1.17 -1.19
C ARG A 43 11.54 -1.75 -2.26
N VAL A 44 11.46 -1.24 -3.47
CA VAL A 44 12.32 -1.63 -4.60
C VAL A 44 13.23 -0.46 -4.96
N SER A 45 14.53 -0.75 -5.05
CA SER A 45 15.54 0.16 -5.56
C SER A 45 15.84 -0.21 -7.00
N GLN A 46 15.68 0.72 -7.95
CA GLN A 46 16.07 0.52 -9.34
C GLN A 46 17.39 1.24 -9.68
N GLY A 47 18.28 1.32 -8.71
CA GLY A 47 19.61 1.93 -8.87
C GLY A 47 19.57 3.45 -8.99
N THR A 48 20.73 4.03 -9.32
CA THR A 48 21.03 5.47 -9.23
C THR A 48 20.10 6.36 -10.07
N VAL A 49 19.53 5.85 -11.16
CA VAL A 49 18.65 6.61 -12.07
C VAL A 49 17.16 6.33 -11.82
N GLY A 50 16.81 5.12 -11.37
CA GLY A 50 15.41 4.71 -11.15
C GLY A 50 14.85 5.11 -9.78
N GLY A 51 15.72 5.45 -8.83
CA GLY A 51 15.34 5.81 -7.47
C GLY A 51 14.76 4.64 -6.67
N VAL A 52 14.24 4.96 -5.48
CA VAL A 52 13.59 4.01 -4.58
C VAL A 52 12.09 4.25 -4.60
N PHE A 53 11.31 3.22 -4.92
CA PHE A 53 9.86 3.30 -4.91
C PHE A 53 9.20 2.12 -4.19
N ASN A 54 7.94 2.35 -3.79
CA ASN A 54 7.11 1.35 -3.14
C ASN A 54 6.35 0.56 -4.19
N ARG A 55 6.50 -0.75 -4.17
CA ARG A 55 5.83 -1.71 -5.04
C ARG A 55 4.71 -2.42 -4.26
N PHE A 56 3.50 -2.32 -4.77
CA PHE A 56 2.32 -3.02 -4.28
C PHE A 56 1.97 -4.13 -5.28
N PRO A 57 1.29 -5.21 -4.84
CA PRO A 57 0.71 -6.15 -5.80
C PRO A 57 -0.37 -5.46 -6.64
N ALA A 58 -0.56 -5.88 -7.90
CA ALA A 58 -1.52 -5.25 -8.82
C ALA A 58 -2.95 -5.18 -8.25
N TRP A 59 -3.39 -6.21 -7.51
CA TRP A 59 -4.71 -6.25 -6.88
C TRP A 59 -4.93 -5.15 -5.83
N ALA A 60 -3.86 -4.53 -5.32
CA ALA A 60 -3.97 -3.43 -4.35
C ALA A 60 -4.68 -2.20 -4.93
N VAL A 61 -4.66 -2.01 -6.25
CA VAL A 61 -5.36 -0.92 -6.94
C VAL A 61 -6.88 -1.09 -6.80
N GLU A 62 -7.37 -2.29 -7.08
CA GLU A 62 -8.80 -2.61 -6.96
C GLU A 62 -9.25 -2.57 -5.49
N ARG A 63 -8.40 -3.03 -4.56
CA ARG A 63 -8.65 -2.88 -3.12
C ARG A 63 -8.75 -1.40 -2.72
N ALA A 64 -7.87 -0.54 -3.21
CA ALA A 64 -7.91 0.89 -2.92
C ALA A 64 -9.21 1.54 -3.41
N ARG A 65 -9.66 1.20 -4.62
CA ARG A 65 -10.96 1.63 -5.17
C ARG A 65 -12.12 1.17 -4.30
N PHE A 66 -12.09 -0.08 -3.84
CA PHE A 66 -13.12 -0.62 -2.97
C PHE A 66 -13.19 0.16 -1.65
N VAL A 67 -12.05 0.35 -0.98
CA VAL A 67 -11.97 1.10 0.27
C VAL A 67 -12.46 2.54 0.08
N ALA A 68 -12.06 3.21 -1.00
CA ALA A 68 -12.53 4.56 -1.31
C ALA A 68 -14.07 4.63 -1.41
N GLN A 69 -14.67 3.70 -2.16
CA GLN A 69 -16.12 3.62 -2.32
C GLN A 69 -16.85 3.32 -1.00
N ARG A 70 -16.32 2.41 -0.18
CA ARG A 70 -16.91 2.11 1.14
C ARG A 70 -16.81 3.28 2.10
N ARG A 71 -15.67 3.97 2.15
CA ARG A 71 -15.55 5.19 2.97
C ARG A 71 -16.48 6.31 2.48
N ALA A 72 -16.66 6.46 1.16
CA ALA A 72 -17.61 7.41 0.59
C ALA A 72 -19.08 7.06 0.93
N ALA A 73 -19.38 5.77 1.05
CA ALA A 73 -20.69 5.28 1.49
C ALA A 73 -20.91 5.36 3.01
N GLY A 74 -19.93 5.84 3.79
CA GLY A 74 -20.08 6.05 5.23
C GLY A 74 -19.77 4.84 6.10
N PHE A 75 -19.21 3.77 5.55
CA PHE A 75 -18.77 2.62 6.34
C PHE A 75 -17.62 3.01 7.28
N THR A 76 -17.67 2.45 8.49
CA THR A 76 -16.62 2.60 9.49
C THR A 76 -15.36 1.84 9.10
N GLN A 77 -14.25 2.15 9.76
CA GLN A 77 -12.98 1.51 9.49
C GLN A 77 -13.03 0.00 9.76
N ASP A 78 -13.61 -0.42 10.88
CA ASP A 78 -13.70 -1.83 11.27
C ASP A 78 -14.56 -2.64 10.28
N GLU A 79 -15.72 -2.12 9.87
CA GLU A 79 -16.59 -2.78 8.87
C GLU A 79 -15.85 -2.98 7.54
N ILE A 80 -15.07 -1.98 7.09
CA ILE A 80 -14.29 -2.10 5.87
C ILE A 80 -13.21 -3.18 6.03
N LEU A 81 -12.55 -3.26 7.19
CA LEU A 81 -11.53 -4.28 7.45
C LEU A 81 -12.14 -5.69 7.47
N GLU A 82 -13.33 -5.88 8.03
CA GLU A 82 -14.04 -7.15 8.00
C GLU A 82 -14.39 -7.57 6.56
N MET A 83 -14.93 -6.64 5.76
CA MET A 83 -15.21 -6.90 4.34
C MET A 83 -13.95 -7.28 3.56
N LEU A 84 -12.81 -6.64 3.86
CA LEU A 84 -11.53 -6.96 3.23
C LEU A 84 -11.00 -8.34 3.65
N ALA A 85 -11.19 -8.72 4.92
CA ALA A 85 -10.80 -10.03 5.43
C ALA A 85 -11.61 -11.15 4.75
N GLU A 86 -12.92 -10.95 4.57
CA GLU A 86 -13.76 -11.87 3.79
C GLU A 86 -13.31 -11.98 2.33
N LEU A 87 -12.97 -10.85 1.70
CA LEU A 87 -12.46 -10.84 0.33
C LEU A 87 -11.13 -11.59 0.21
N ASP A 88 -10.21 -11.40 1.16
CA ASP A 88 -8.94 -12.13 1.19
C ASP A 88 -9.15 -13.64 1.36
N ALA A 89 -10.06 -14.04 2.25
CA ALA A 89 -10.41 -15.44 2.47
C ALA A 89 -10.99 -16.09 1.20
N ARG A 90 -11.87 -15.39 0.48
CA ARG A 90 -12.49 -15.87 -0.77
C ARG A 90 -11.49 -15.97 -1.92
N GLN A 91 -10.53 -15.04 -1.99
CA GLN A 91 -9.51 -15.00 -3.04
C GLN A 91 -8.31 -15.91 -2.75
N GLY A 92 -8.31 -16.62 -1.61
CA GLY A 92 -7.17 -17.45 -1.21
C GLY A 92 -5.90 -16.62 -0.97
N ILE A 93 -6.03 -15.33 -0.68
CA ILE A 93 -4.94 -14.45 -0.26
C ILE A 93 -4.67 -14.76 1.22
N SER A 94 -4.36 -16.01 1.52
CA SER A 94 -3.98 -16.44 2.86
C SER A 94 -2.49 -16.19 3.06
N GLY A 95 -2.18 -15.23 3.91
CA GLY A 95 -0.98 -15.27 4.74
C GLY A 95 0.37 -15.31 4.02
N LYS A 96 0.71 -14.31 3.20
CA LYS A 96 2.13 -13.97 2.97
C LYS A 96 2.38 -12.50 2.60
N ALA A 97 1.71 -11.57 3.29
CA ALA A 97 2.17 -10.17 3.40
C ALA A 97 2.45 -9.77 4.87
N ALA A 98 2.54 -10.76 5.76
CA ALA A 98 2.97 -10.57 7.13
C ALA A 98 4.49 -10.63 7.22
N ALA A 99 5.13 -9.47 7.19
CA ALA A 99 6.27 -9.14 8.05
C ALA A 99 6.57 -7.64 7.91
N PRO A 100 6.47 -6.84 8.99
CA PRO A 100 7.29 -5.64 9.12
C PRO A 100 8.68 -6.05 9.63
N PRO A 101 9.76 -5.94 8.83
CA PRO A 101 11.09 -5.77 9.39
C PRO A 101 11.34 -4.27 9.54
N ARG A 102 11.77 -3.67 10.65
CA ARG A 102 12.22 -4.09 11.98
C ARG A 102 12.06 -2.86 12.88
N LYS A 103 12.01 -3.06 14.19
CA LYS A 103 12.24 -2.01 15.20
C LYS A 103 13.56 -1.28 14.88
N ASP A 104 13.52 0.04 14.71
CA ASP A 104 14.73 0.86 14.75
C ASP A 104 15.15 1.01 16.22
N LYS A 105 15.91 0.03 16.72
CA LYS A 105 16.75 0.20 17.91
C LYS A 105 18.10 0.67 17.39
N GLY A 106 18.39 1.96 17.49
CA GLY A 106 19.73 2.43 17.11
C GLY A 106 19.93 3.94 16.99
N ARG A 107 19.80 4.70 18.08
CA ARG A 107 20.66 5.88 18.26
C ARG A 107 21.45 5.77 19.56
N SER A 108 22.49 4.94 19.50
CA SER A 108 23.65 5.10 20.38
C SER A 108 24.55 6.15 19.76
N THR A 109 24.68 7.30 20.41
CA THR A 109 25.87 8.15 20.30
C THR A 109 26.24 8.57 21.70
N GLY A 110 27.16 7.82 22.30
CA GLY A 110 27.94 8.33 23.42
C GLY A 110 28.91 9.40 22.93
N ARG A 111 29.24 10.36 23.80
CA ARG A 111 30.49 11.10 23.73
C ARG A 111 30.82 11.72 25.09
N LYS A 112 31.92 11.19 25.65
CA LYS A 112 32.87 11.72 26.64
C LYS A 112 32.35 12.31 27.95
#